data_AF-A0A2W7AGE8-F1
#
_entry.id   AF-A0A2W7AGE8-F1
#
_cell.length_a   1.000
_cell.length_b   1.000
_cell.length_c   1.000
_cell.angle_alpha   90.00
_cell.angle_beta   90.00
_cell.angle_gamma   90.00
#
_symmetry.space_group_name_H-M   'P 1'
#
loop_
_entity.id
_entity.type
_entity.pdbx_description
1 polymer ?
#
loop_
_entity_poly.entity_id
_entity_poly.type
_entity_poly.pdbx_seq_one_letter_code
_entity_poly.pdbx_strand_id
1 'polypeptide(L)' 'MSDKEVVIELLKRLPSEVSLREILGEIEFIAAVKEGLSEIDQGKGVSVEVVEKMMEAWTTL' A
#
# COMPACT_ATOMS: atom_id res chain seq x y z
N MET A 1 1.86 1.64 -16.18
CA MET A 1 2.85 0.57 -15.93
C MET A 1 2.10 -0.67 -15.52
N SER A 2 2.43 -1.82 -16.08
CA SER A 2 1.85 -3.12 -15.72
C SER A 2 2.32 -3.57 -14.34
N ASP A 3 1.56 -4.46 -13.68
CA ASP A 3 1.96 -5.03 -12.38
C ASP A 3 3.33 -5.72 -12.45
N LYS A 4 3.62 -6.38 -13.58
CA LYS A 4 4.91 -7.02 -13.82
C LYS A 4 6.06 -6.00 -13.79
N GLU A 5 5.89 -4.86 -14.45
CA GLU A 5 6.91 -3.80 -14.47
C GLU A 5 7.10 -3.18 -13.06
N VAL A 6 6.02 -3.02 -12.29
CA VAL A 6 6.09 -2.59 -10.88
C VAL A 6 6.94 -3.54 -10.04
N VAL A 7 6.69 -4.85 -10.16
CA VAL A 7 7.47 -5.86 -9.42
C VAL A 7 8.94 -5.86 -9.84
N ILE A 8 9.24 -5.71 -11.13
CA ILE A 8 10.63 -5.62 -11.60
C ILE A 8 11.33 -4.39 -11.00
N GLU A 9 10.67 -3.24 -10.97
CA GLU A 9 11.24 -2.02 -10.37
C GLU A 9 11.39 -2.13 -8.85
N LEU A 10 10.46 -2.79 -8.16
CA LEU A 10 10.60 -3.12 -6.74
C LEU A 10 11.88 -3.94 -6.51
N LEU A 11 12.04 -5.05 -7.24
CA LEU A 11 13.19 -5.96 -7.07
C LEU A 11 14.53 -5.27 -7.36
N LYS A 12 14.58 -4.29 -8.27
CA LYS A 12 15.80 -3.51 -8.53
C LYS A 12 16.22 -2.62 -7.36
N ARG A 13 15.28 -2.22 -6.50
CA ARG A 13 15.51 -1.28 -5.38
C ARG A 13 15.75 -1.98 -4.06
N LEU A 14 15.33 -3.24 -3.92
CA LEU A 14 15.51 -4.01 -2.70
C LEU A 14 16.99 -4.42 -2.52
N PRO A 15 17.47 -4.51 -1.27
CA PRO A 15 18.81 -5.00 -0.98
C PRO A 15 18.93 -6.50 -1.30
N SER A 16 20.13 -6.98 -1.62
CA SER A 16 20.37 -8.37 -2.01
C SER A 16 20.04 -9.41 -0.94
N GLU A 17 20.06 -9.01 0.33
CA GLU A 17 19.78 -9.89 1.49
C GLU A 17 18.29 -9.97 1.85
N VAL A 18 17.40 -9.32 1.09
CA VAL A 18 15.96 -9.36 1.34
C VAL A 18 15.43 -10.79 1.19
N SER A 19 14.62 -11.23 2.16
CA SER A 19 13.98 -12.54 2.09
C SER A 19 12.78 -12.52 1.14
N LEU A 20 12.40 -13.70 0.63
CA LEU A 20 11.16 -13.86 -0.15
C LEU A 20 9.91 -13.40 0.62
N ARG A 21 9.92 -13.52 1.95
CA ARG A 21 8.79 -13.11 2.80
C ARG A 21 8.66 -11.59 2.86
N GLU A 22 9.77 -10.88 2.95
CA GLU A 22 9.78 -9.42 2.89
C GLU A 22 9.39 -8.92 1.50
N ILE A 23 9.88 -9.56 0.43
CA ILE A 23 9.44 -9.24 -0.95
C ILE A 23 7.92 -9.37 -1.09
N LEU A 24 7.33 -10.45 -0.56
CA LEU A 24 5.87 -10.62 -0.59
C LEU A 24 5.15 -9.48 0.14
N GLY A 25 5.63 -9.10 1.33
CA GLY A 25 5.06 -7.99 2.10
C GLY A 25 5.09 -6.65 1.34
N GLU A 26 6.20 -6.36 0.64
CA GLU A 26 6.30 -5.17 -0.21
C GLU A 26 5.32 -5.20 -1.39
N ILE A 27 5.14 -6.37 -2.01
CA ILE A 27 4.16 -6.55 -3.09
C ILE A 27 2.73 -6.35 -2.57
N GLU A 28 2.39 -6.93 -1.42
CA GLU A 28 1.09 -6.78 -0.77
C GLU A 28 0.82 -5.32 -0.42
N PHE A 29 1.80 -4.60 0.11
CA PHE A 29 1.70 -3.18 0.40
C PHE A 29 1.40 -2.36 -0.87
N ILE A 30 2.15 -2.58 -1.95
CA ILE A 30 1.91 -1.89 -3.22
C ILE A 30 0.53 -2.20 -3.78
N ALA A 31 0.08 -3.46 -3.71
CA ALA A 31 -1.25 -3.86 -4.15
C ALA A 31 -2.35 -3.12 -3.36
N ALA A 32 -2.24 -3.06 -2.04
CA ALA A 32 -3.17 -2.34 -1.17
C ALA A 32 -3.21 -0.83 -1.48
N VAL A 33 -2.07 -0.20 -1.74
CA VAL A 33 -2.02 1.23 -2.14
C VAL A 33 -2.72 1.44 -3.48
N LYS A 34 -2.49 0.58 -4.47
CA LYS A 34 -3.16 0.68 -5.78
C LYS A 34 -4.67 0.49 -5.68
N GLU A 35 -5.11 -0.43 -4.83
CA GLU A 35 -6.52 -0.64 -4.53
C GLU A 35 -7.12 0.62 -3.91
N GLY A 36 -6.53 1.17 -2.85
CA GLY A 36 -7.01 2.39 -2.20
C GLY A 36 -7.10 3.59 -3.15
N LEU A 37 -6.11 3.77 -4.04
CA LEU A 37 -6.18 4.82 -5.06
C LEU A 37 -7.35 4.59 -6.05
N SER A 38 -7.57 3.36 -6.47
CA SER A 38 -8.71 3.02 -7.34
C SER A 38 -10.06 3.25 -6.65
N GLU A 39 -10.16 2.97 -5.36
CA GLU A 39 -11.35 3.24 -4.56
C GLU A 39 -11.64 4.74 -4.46
N ILE A 40 -10.60 5.57 -4.29
CA ILE A 40 -10.73 7.03 -4.31
C ILE A 40 -11.27 7.51 -5.66
N ASP A 41 -10.71 7.03 -6.77
CA ASP A 41 -11.18 7.37 -8.13
C ASP A 41 -12.65 6.96 -8.36
N GLN A 42 -13.10 5.91 -7.68
CA GLN A 42 -14.49 5.44 -7.70
C GLN A 42 -15.42 6.21 -6.75
N GLY A 43 -14.91 7.20 -6.01
CA GLY A 43 -15.67 7.97 -5.03
C GLY A 43 -15.99 7.21 -3.74
N LYS A 44 -15.26 6.13 -3.44
CA LYS A 44 -15.42 5.33 -2.20
C LYS A 44 -14.62 5.87 -1.01
N GLY A 45 -14.05 7.07 -1.12
CA GLY A 45 -13.40 7.74 -0.01
C GLY A 45 -14.36 8.02 1.15
N VAL A 46 -13.81 8.18 2.35
CA VAL A 46 -14.55 8.61 3.54
C VAL A 46 -14.35 10.10 3.80
N SER A 47 -15.25 10.74 4.55
CA SER A 47 -15.10 12.15 4.90
C SER A 47 -13.98 12.37 5.91
N VAL A 48 -13.49 13.61 6.00
CA VAL A 48 -12.40 13.97 6.92
C VAL A 48 -12.78 13.69 8.38
N GLU A 49 -14.03 13.91 8.76
CA GLU A 49 -14.53 13.65 10.12
C GLU A 49 -14.50 12.16 10.47
N VAL A 50 -14.67 11.28 9.47
CA VAL A 50 -14.52 9.83 9.67
C VAL A 50 -13.05 9.48 9.86
N VAL A 51 -12.16 10.09 9.07
CA VAL A 51 -10.70 9.89 9.20
C VAL A 51 -10.20 10.32 10.57
N GLU A 52 -10.65 11.47 11.09
CA GLU A 52 -10.26 11.96 12.43
C GLU A 52 -10.57 10.92 13.52
N LYS A 53 -11.76 10.30 13.48
CA LYS A 53 -12.13 9.23 14.42
C LYS A 53 -11.28 7.97 14.28
N MET A 54 -10.88 7.62 13.05
CA MET A 54 -9.99 6.48 12.81
C MET A 54 -8.58 6.75 13.37
N MET A 55 -8.09 7.98 13.23
CA MET A 55 -6.78 8.41 13.72
C MET A 55 -6.66 8.33 15.25
N GLU A 56 -7.74 8.59 15.98
CA GLU A 56 -7.78 8.41 17.44
C GLU A 56 -7.41 6.97 17.82
N ALA A 57 -7.98 5.96 17.15
CA ALA A 57 -7.71 4.56 17.44
C ALA A 57 -6.26 4.13 17.11
N TRP A 58 -5.62 4.79 16.14
CA TRP A 58 -4.26 4.45 15.70
C TRP A 58 -3.19 5.07 16.59
N THR A 59 -3.48 6.21 17.21
CA THR A 59 -2.53 6.97 18.03
C THR A 59 -2.56 6.58 19.51
N THR A 60 -3.56 5.79 19.93
CA THR A 60 -3.68 5.22 21.28
C THR A 60 -3.07 3.83 21.45
N LEU A 61 -2.26 3.36 20.50
CA LEU A 61 -1.50 2.10 20.58
C LEU A 61 -0.22 2.22 21.42
#